data_AF-A0A947HCK4-F1
#
_entry.id   AF-A0A947HCK4-F1
#
_cell.length_a   1.000
_cell.length_b   1.000
_cell.length_c   1.000
_cell.angle_alpha   90.00
_cell.angle_beta   90.00
_cell.angle_gamma   90.00
#
_symmetry.space_group_name_H-M   'P 1'
#
loop_
_entity.id
_entity.type
_entity.pdbx_description
1 polymer ?
#
loop_
_entity_poly.entity_id
_entity_poly.type
_entity_poly.pdbx_seq_one_letter_code
_entity_poly.pdbx_strand_id
1 'polypeptide(L)'
;MNDTKWQEMKLGEAINLKRGYDLPSRLRQNGGIPIYSSSGISGFHHEQMCGSPGVITGRYGTIGQVFYSDTPYWPLNTTLYVQYFKGNDPKFICYFLKTLDWEKYSDKSAVPGVNRNDVHQEEIQLPPLPVQKSIAAILSSLDDKIDLLHRQNKSLEAMAETLFRQWFLEEAQEDWEEIKLSEFISVKHGYAFKGKFITTQEHSQILVTPGNFDIGGGFKSDKFKYYTDFSYPKEYIFKSDDLILTMTDLSKDGDTLGYPALIPKHDTQSCVSTILSHSAPAIANGLGGG
;
A
#
# COMPACT_ATOMS: atom_id res chain seq x y z
N MET A 1 -31.93 -3.36 33.02
CA MET A 1 -32.29 -2.29 32.08
C MET A 1 -31.02 -1.91 31.34
N ASN A 2 -30.82 -2.47 30.13
CA ASN A 2 -29.66 -2.13 29.32
C ASN A 2 -29.91 -0.76 28.71
N ASP A 3 -29.24 0.26 29.25
CA ASP A 3 -29.21 1.57 28.64
C ASP A 3 -28.36 1.44 27.37
N THR A 4 -29.00 1.22 26.22
CA THR A 4 -28.38 1.14 24.89
C THR A 4 -28.37 2.50 24.19
N LYS A 5 -28.71 3.57 24.91
CA LYS A 5 -28.87 4.89 24.33
C LYS A 5 -27.50 5.51 24.06
N TRP A 6 -27.31 5.96 22.82
CA TRP A 6 -26.14 6.73 22.43
C TRP A 6 -26.24 8.13 23.05
N GLN A 7 -25.10 8.65 23.48
CA GLN A 7 -25.00 9.95 24.13
C GLN A 7 -24.42 10.96 23.15
N GLU A 8 -25.17 12.04 22.92
CA GLU A 8 -24.70 13.22 22.20
C GLU A 8 -23.78 14.04 23.11
N MET A 9 -22.62 14.40 22.60
CA MET A 9 -21.64 15.23 23.30
C MET A 9 -20.66 15.84 22.30
N LYS A 10 -19.82 16.77 22.77
CA LYS A 10 -18.68 17.23 21.98
C LYS A 10 -17.52 16.25 22.08
N LEU A 11 -16.70 16.13 21.03
CA LEU A 11 -15.52 15.26 21.06
C LEU A 11 -14.56 15.62 22.20
N GLY A 12 -14.42 16.91 22.51
CA GLY A 12 -13.63 17.39 23.65
C GLY A 12 -14.17 16.95 25.02
N GLU A 13 -15.44 16.55 25.12
CA GLU A 13 -16.06 15.98 26.33
C GLU A 13 -15.79 14.48 26.44
N ALA A 14 -15.67 13.78 25.30
CA ALA A 14 -15.34 12.35 25.24
C ALA A 14 -13.84 12.06 25.41
N ILE A 15 -12.98 12.89 24.82
CA ILE A 15 -11.53 12.68 24.82
C ILE A 15 -10.78 14.01 24.92
N ASN A 16 -9.51 13.96 25.33
CA ASN A 16 -8.60 15.10 25.21
C ASN A 16 -7.49 14.80 24.20
N LEU A 17 -7.42 15.61 23.14
CA LEU A 17 -6.32 15.57 22.17
C LEU A 17 -5.23 16.55 22.58
N LYS A 18 -3.99 16.10 22.57
CA LYS A 18 -2.81 16.91 22.89
C LYS A 18 -1.78 16.80 21.78
N ARG A 19 -1.07 17.90 21.52
CA ARG A 19 0.04 17.93 20.57
C ARG A 19 1.17 17.03 21.09
N GLY A 20 1.78 16.26 20.18
CA GLY A 20 3.00 15.52 20.49
C GLY A 20 4.22 16.42 20.73
N TYR A 21 5.38 15.81 20.82
CA TYR A 21 6.61 16.41 21.34
C TYR A 21 7.69 16.53 20.28
N ASP A 22 8.55 17.54 20.39
CA ASP A 22 9.68 17.71 19.50
C ASP A 22 10.74 16.63 19.80
N LEU A 23 11.14 15.88 18.78
CA LEU A 23 12.28 14.95 18.84
C LEU A 23 13.03 14.97 17.49
N PRO A 24 13.89 15.99 17.29
CA PRO A 24 14.72 16.11 16.08
C PRO A 24 15.55 14.84 15.83
N SER A 25 15.75 14.47 14.55
CA SER A 25 16.42 13.22 14.17
C SER A 25 17.80 13.04 14.82
N ARG A 26 18.57 14.13 14.99
CA ARG A 26 19.90 14.11 15.63
C ARG A 26 19.89 13.70 17.11
N LEU A 27 18.74 13.74 17.79
CA LEU A 27 18.59 13.33 19.18
C LEU A 27 18.04 11.91 19.33
N ARG A 28 17.63 11.28 18.22
CA ARG A 28 17.08 9.93 18.24
C ARG A 28 18.21 8.93 18.41
N GLN A 29 18.12 8.20 19.51
CA GLN A 29 19.01 7.09 19.85
C GLN A 29 18.27 5.77 19.69
N ASN A 30 18.98 4.74 19.23
CA ASN A 30 18.41 3.41 19.03
C ASN A 30 17.78 2.88 20.33
N GLY A 31 16.59 2.29 20.20
CA GLY A 31 15.86 1.69 21.31
C GLY A 31 14.58 1.01 20.82
N GLY A 32 13.75 0.56 21.75
CA GLY A 32 12.52 -0.19 21.46
C GLY A 32 11.23 0.65 21.43
N ILE A 33 11.30 1.95 21.71
CA ILE A 33 10.10 2.80 21.80
C ILE A 33 9.75 3.34 20.41
N PRO A 34 8.57 3.01 19.83
CA PRO A 34 8.16 3.54 18.54
C PRO A 34 7.94 5.06 18.58
N ILE A 35 8.45 5.74 17.55
CA ILE A 35 8.26 7.17 17.31
C ILE A 35 7.17 7.34 16.25
N TYR A 36 6.03 7.91 16.63
CA TYR A 36 4.92 8.18 15.71
C TYR A 36 5.02 9.57 15.10
N SER A 37 5.03 9.63 13.77
CA SER A 37 4.81 10.84 12.98
C SER A 37 3.38 10.88 12.44
N SER A 38 3.03 11.89 11.64
CA SER A 38 1.72 11.98 10.98
C SER A 38 1.44 10.85 9.99
N SER A 39 2.49 10.15 9.53
CA SER A 39 2.38 9.03 8.57
C SER A 39 2.67 7.67 9.22
N GLY A 40 2.66 7.58 10.55
CA GLY A 40 2.88 6.35 11.30
C GLY A 40 4.28 6.26 11.92
N ILE A 41 4.76 5.05 12.17
CA ILE A 41 6.06 4.81 12.81
C ILE A 41 7.18 5.31 11.90
N SER A 42 7.98 6.25 12.42
CA SER A 42 9.07 6.92 11.69
C SER A 42 10.46 6.54 12.19
N GLY A 43 10.53 5.55 13.08
CA GLY A 43 11.74 5.07 13.73
C GLY A 43 11.49 4.72 15.19
N PHE A 44 12.58 4.53 15.93
CA PHE A 44 12.53 4.12 17.33
C PHE A 44 13.44 4.99 18.20
N HIS A 45 13.08 5.10 19.47
CA HIS A 45 13.86 5.78 20.50
C HIS A 45 14.08 4.87 21.72
N HIS A 46 15.05 5.19 22.56
CA HIS A 46 15.25 4.50 23.84
C HIS A 46 14.33 5.00 24.96
N GLU A 47 13.84 6.24 24.88
CA GLU A 47 12.96 6.84 25.89
C GLU A 47 11.51 6.90 25.41
N GLN A 48 10.59 6.68 26.36
CA GLN A 48 9.15 6.86 26.17
C GLN A 48 8.71 8.27 26.56
N MET A 49 7.71 8.80 25.86
CA MET A 49 7.05 10.06 26.24
C MET A 49 5.60 9.85 26.71
N CYS A 50 4.96 8.78 26.23
CA CYS A 50 3.60 8.40 26.58
C CYS A 50 3.55 6.88 26.84
N GLY A 51 2.79 6.45 27.84
CA GLY A 51 2.51 5.02 28.09
C GLY A 51 1.44 4.47 27.15
N SER A 52 1.11 3.18 27.29
CA SER A 52 0.02 2.53 26.54
C SER A 52 -1.27 2.38 27.37
N PRO A 53 -2.44 2.19 26.72
CA PRO A 53 -2.67 2.26 25.28
C PRO A 53 -2.66 3.70 24.73
N GLY A 54 -2.16 3.86 23.51
CA GLY A 54 -2.07 5.12 22.80
C GLY A 54 -2.99 5.18 21.57
N VAL A 55 -3.62 6.33 21.35
CA VAL A 55 -4.29 6.66 20.08
C VAL A 55 -3.69 7.95 19.55
N ILE A 56 -3.18 7.90 18.32
CA ILE A 56 -2.39 8.96 17.69
C ILE A 56 -3.02 9.29 16.34
N THR A 57 -3.10 10.57 15.99
CA THR A 57 -3.58 11.04 14.67
C THR A 57 -2.65 12.09 14.09
N GLY A 58 -2.55 12.11 12.76
CA GLY A 58 -1.73 13.09 12.04
C GLY A 58 -2.28 14.52 12.16
N ARG A 59 -1.40 15.47 12.50
CA ARG A 59 -1.72 16.90 12.65
C ARG A 59 -1.23 17.74 11.47
N TYR A 60 -0.05 17.42 10.94
CA TYR A 60 0.58 18.15 9.82
C TYR A 60 1.15 17.16 8.80
N GLY A 61 1.02 17.47 7.51
CA GLY A 61 1.41 16.57 6.43
C GLY A 61 0.28 15.62 6.10
N THR A 62 0.35 14.38 6.58
CA THR A 62 -0.76 13.42 6.43
C THR A 62 -1.78 13.63 7.55
N ILE A 63 -2.93 14.20 7.21
CA ILE A 63 -4.02 14.45 8.15
C ILE A 63 -4.94 13.22 8.24
N GLY A 64 -5.47 12.96 9.44
CA GLY A 64 -6.56 11.99 9.64
C GLY A 64 -6.16 10.52 9.63
N GLN A 65 -4.88 10.19 9.36
CA GLN A 65 -4.38 8.86 9.65
C GLN A 65 -4.31 8.65 11.16
N VAL A 66 -5.00 7.60 11.64
CA VAL A 66 -5.10 7.24 13.05
C VAL A 66 -4.38 5.93 13.32
N PHE A 67 -3.54 5.94 14.34
CA PHE A 67 -2.72 4.83 14.78
C PHE A 67 -3.08 4.43 16.22
N TYR A 68 -2.99 3.14 16.49
CA TYR A 68 -3.07 2.57 17.83
C TYR A 68 -1.67 2.13 18.26
N SER A 69 -1.36 2.29 19.54
CA SER A 69 -0.15 1.76 20.16
C SER A 69 -0.52 0.97 21.41
N ASP A 70 -0.17 -0.30 21.43
CA ASP A 70 -0.29 -1.21 22.57
C ASP A 70 0.95 -1.16 23.49
N THR A 71 1.99 -0.46 23.05
CA THR A 71 3.26 -0.27 23.77
C THR A 71 3.50 1.21 24.08
N PRO A 72 4.38 1.54 25.05
CA PRO A 72 4.78 2.92 25.25
C PRO A 72 5.41 3.53 23.99
N TYR A 73 5.23 4.83 23.78
CA TYR A 73 5.53 5.47 22.51
C TYR A 73 6.00 6.92 22.66
N TRP A 74 6.51 7.47 21.56
CA TRP A 74 6.82 8.90 21.43
C TRP A 74 6.01 9.52 20.28
N PRO A 75 4.94 10.30 20.56
CA PRO A 75 4.23 11.03 19.51
C PRO A 75 5.00 12.30 19.15
N LEU A 76 5.33 12.49 17.87
CA LEU A 76 6.01 13.70 17.40
C LEU A 76 5.09 14.92 17.38
N ASN A 77 5.67 16.11 17.36
CA ASN A 77 4.96 17.39 17.26
C ASN A 77 4.04 17.53 16.02
N THR A 78 4.24 16.70 15.00
CA THR A 78 3.41 16.53 13.80
C THR A 78 2.15 15.70 14.03
N THR A 79 1.92 15.24 15.26
CA THR A 79 0.75 14.44 15.66
C THR A 79 -0.07 15.11 16.76
N LEU A 80 -1.33 14.67 16.87
CA LEU A 80 -2.12 14.75 18.08
C LEU A 80 -2.23 13.35 18.68
N TYR A 81 -2.23 13.23 20.01
CA TYR A 81 -2.53 11.98 20.70
C TYR A 81 -3.64 12.18 21.72
N VAL A 82 -4.37 11.10 22.03
CA VAL A 82 -5.38 11.10 23.09
C VAL A 82 -4.68 11.05 24.45
N GLN A 83 -4.67 12.17 25.17
CA GLN A 83 -4.12 12.25 26.52
C GLN A 83 -5.06 11.61 27.55
N TYR A 84 -6.36 11.80 27.38
CA TYR A 84 -7.38 11.27 28.29
C TYR A 84 -8.57 10.71 27.50
N PHE A 85 -8.96 9.48 27.81
CA PHE A 85 -10.12 8.81 27.20
C PHE A 85 -11.45 9.06 27.93
N LYS A 86 -11.40 9.69 29.11
CA LYS A 86 -12.56 10.08 29.93
C LYS A 86 -13.63 8.99 30.11
N GLY A 87 -13.20 7.74 30.28
CA GLY A 87 -14.07 6.58 30.49
C GLY A 87 -14.47 5.82 29.22
N ASN A 88 -14.03 6.28 28.04
CA ASN A 88 -14.25 5.58 26.77
C ASN A 88 -13.19 4.51 26.49
N ASP A 89 -13.54 3.51 25.69
CA ASP A 89 -12.63 2.44 25.30
C ASP A 89 -11.58 2.92 24.28
N PRO A 90 -10.26 2.75 24.51
CA PRO A 90 -9.22 3.26 23.62
C PRO A 90 -9.25 2.70 22.20
N LYS A 91 -9.58 1.40 22.02
CA LYS A 91 -9.67 0.80 20.69
C LYS A 91 -10.90 1.33 19.95
N PHE A 92 -12.04 1.43 20.65
CA PHE A 92 -13.22 2.06 20.08
C PHE A 92 -12.93 3.50 19.63
N ILE A 93 -12.28 4.32 20.46
CA ILE A 93 -11.87 5.68 20.11
C ILE A 93 -10.94 5.69 18.89
N CYS A 94 -10.00 4.76 18.79
CA CYS A 94 -9.15 4.61 17.60
C CYS A 94 -10.00 4.42 16.34
N TYR A 95 -10.93 3.46 16.35
CA TYR A 95 -11.82 3.21 15.20
C TYR A 95 -12.73 4.40 14.90
N PHE A 96 -13.30 5.02 15.93
CA PHE A 96 -14.16 6.19 15.79
C PHE A 96 -13.42 7.37 15.15
N LEU A 97 -12.19 7.64 15.58
CA LEU A 97 -11.38 8.71 14.99
C LEU A 97 -11.04 8.44 13.52
N LYS A 98 -10.98 7.17 13.08
CA LYS A 98 -10.82 6.83 11.65
C LYS A 98 -12.05 7.18 10.80
N THR A 99 -13.22 7.38 11.41
CA THR A 99 -14.46 7.73 10.70
C THR A 99 -14.72 9.23 10.62
N LEU A 100 -13.95 10.06 11.33
CA LEU A 100 -14.10 11.51 11.28
C LEU A 100 -13.64 12.05 9.91
N ASP A 101 -14.37 13.05 9.42
CA ASP A 101 -13.98 13.81 8.23
C ASP A 101 -12.97 14.89 8.62
N TRP A 102 -11.70 14.48 8.72
CA TRP A 102 -10.61 15.34 9.18
C TRP A 102 -10.35 16.56 8.28
N GLU A 103 -10.72 16.49 7.00
CA GLU A 103 -10.53 17.58 6.04
C GLU A 103 -11.37 18.82 6.42
N LYS A 104 -12.47 18.65 7.18
CA LYS A 104 -13.26 19.76 7.72
C LYS A 104 -12.46 20.68 8.65
N TYR A 105 -11.43 20.14 9.30
CA TYR A 105 -10.61 20.85 10.29
C TYR A 105 -9.20 21.16 9.76
N SER A 106 -8.99 20.93 8.46
CA SER A 106 -7.74 21.17 7.77
C SER A 106 -7.68 22.62 7.28
N ASP A 107 -6.66 23.36 7.70
CA ASP A 107 -6.41 24.70 7.15
C ASP A 107 -6.01 24.62 5.67
N LYS A 108 -6.58 25.47 4.81
CA LYS A 108 -6.29 25.54 3.35
C LYS A 108 -4.88 26.06 2.98
N SER A 109 -3.90 25.91 3.87
CA SER A 109 -2.53 26.37 3.64
C SER A 109 -1.71 25.35 2.82
N ALA A 110 -0.52 25.74 2.36
CA ALA A 110 0.36 24.88 1.57
C ALA A 110 0.82 23.61 2.32
N VAL A 111 0.81 23.64 3.66
CA VAL A 111 0.96 22.45 4.51
C VAL A 111 -0.30 22.35 5.38
N PRO A 112 -1.27 21.51 4.99
CA PRO A 112 -2.52 21.41 5.73
C PRO A 112 -2.25 20.99 7.17
N GLY A 113 -2.99 21.59 8.10
CA GLY A 113 -2.82 21.42 9.52
C GLY A 113 -4.14 21.31 10.25
N VAL A 114 -4.17 20.52 11.31
CA VAL A 114 -5.35 20.37 12.19
C VAL A 114 -5.16 21.13 13.49
N ASN A 115 -6.13 21.99 13.80
CA ASN A 115 -6.26 22.62 15.10
C ASN A 115 -7.14 21.76 16.03
N ARG A 116 -6.55 21.28 17.13
CA ARG A 116 -7.26 20.42 18.10
C ARG A 116 -8.51 21.07 18.70
N ASN A 117 -8.50 22.40 18.85
CA ASN A 117 -9.62 23.10 19.51
C ASN A 117 -10.88 23.03 18.65
N ASP A 118 -10.71 23.04 17.32
CA ASP A 118 -11.81 22.95 16.36
C ASP A 118 -12.35 21.52 16.31
N VAL A 119 -11.45 20.53 16.27
CA VAL A 119 -11.80 19.10 16.37
C VAL A 119 -12.53 18.80 17.68
N HIS A 120 -12.15 19.42 18.79
CA HIS A 120 -12.85 19.26 20.08
C HIS A 120 -14.29 19.76 20.09
N GLN A 121 -14.68 20.64 19.15
CA GLN A 121 -16.05 21.12 19.03
C GLN A 121 -16.96 20.20 18.22
N GLU A 122 -16.43 19.16 17.56
CA GLU A 122 -17.25 18.25 16.77
C GLU A 122 -18.32 17.59 17.63
N GLU A 123 -19.56 17.68 17.17
CA GLU A 123 -20.70 17.02 17.80
C GLU A 123 -20.71 15.55 17.39
N ILE A 124 -20.67 14.67 18.39
CA ILE A 124 -20.55 13.23 18.19
C ILE A 124 -21.62 12.50 18.98
N GLN A 125 -21.90 11.26 18.56
CA GLN A 125 -22.69 10.32 19.34
C GLN A 125 -21.80 9.13 19.71
N LEU A 126 -21.71 8.84 21.02
CA LEU A 126 -21.00 7.67 21.50
C LEU A 126 -21.94 6.67 22.16
N PRO A 127 -21.78 5.36 21.90
CA PRO A 127 -22.54 4.36 22.60
C PRO A 127 -21.99 4.18 24.04
N PRO A 128 -22.75 3.57 24.94
CA PRO A 128 -22.29 3.22 26.29
C PRO A 128 -21.07 2.28 26.26
N LEU A 129 -20.22 2.36 27.29
CA LEU A 129 -18.96 1.61 27.36
C LEU A 129 -19.06 0.10 27.05
N PRO A 130 -20.08 -0.65 27.52
CA PRO A 130 -20.22 -2.07 27.15
C PRO A 130 -20.39 -2.29 25.63
N VAL A 131 -21.10 -1.39 24.96
CA VAL A 131 -21.29 -1.42 23.51
C VAL A 131 -20.01 -1.00 22.79
N GLN A 132 -19.29 0.02 23.28
CA GLN A 132 -17.97 0.40 22.75
C GLN A 132 -17.00 -0.80 22.75
N LYS A 133 -16.90 -1.51 23.89
CA LYS A 133 -16.06 -2.71 24.02
C LYS A 133 -16.48 -3.83 23.07
N SER A 134 -17.78 -4.02 22.87
CA SER A 134 -18.30 -5.04 21.94
C SER A 134 -17.93 -4.71 20.49
N ILE A 135 -18.09 -3.45 20.08
CA ILE A 135 -17.69 -2.96 18.75
C ILE A 135 -16.17 -3.12 18.58
N ALA A 136 -15.39 -2.64 19.54
CA ALA A 136 -13.93 -2.71 19.50
C ALA A 136 -13.41 -4.15 19.43
N ALA A 137 -14.04 -5.10 20.15
CA ALA A 137 -13.67 -6.51 20.11
C ALA A 137 -13.88 -7.12 18.71
N ILE A 138 -15.01 -6.84 18.06
CA ILE A 138 -15.29 -7.33 16.71
C ILE A 138 -14.28 -6.73 15.72
N LEU A 139 -14.09 -5.41 15.73
CA LEU A 139 -13.18 -4.74 14.79
C LEU A 139 -11.72 -5.18 15.00
N SER A 140 -11.27 -5.31 16.25
CA SER A 140 -9.91 -5.79 16.52
C SER A 140 -9.70 -7.24 16.12
N SER A 141 -10.71 -8.11 16.22
CA SER A 141 -10.58 -9.48 15.72
C SER A 141 -10.41 -9.55 14.20
N LEU A 142 -10.95 -8.57 13.46
CA LEU A 142 -10.76 -8.45 12.01
C LEU A 142 -9.36 -7.92 11.68
N ASP A 143 -8.90 -6.90 12.40
CA ASP A 143 -7.52 -6.39 12.25
C ASP A 143 -6.49 -7.49 12.56
N ASP A 144 -6.66 -8.24 13.66
CA ASP A 144 -5.78 -9.37 14.02
C ASP A 144 -5.72 -10.43 12.90
N LYS A 145 -6.85 -10.67 12.22
CA LYS A 145 -6.93 -11.59 11.09
C LYS A 145 -6.21 -11.04 9.85
N ILE A 146 -6.33 -9.75 9.56
CA ILE A 146 -5.60 -9.09 8.46
C ILE A 146 -4.09 -9.20 8.71
N ASP A 147 -3.64 -8.90 9.92
CA ASP A 147 -2.23 -8.99 10.30
C ASP A 147 -1.70 -10.43 10.23
N LEU A 148 -2.51 -11.42 10.60
CA LEU A 148 -2.17 -12.83 10.44
C LEU A 148 -2.01 -13.21 8.96
N LEU A 149 -2.94 -12.79 8.10
CA LEU A 149 -2.88 -13.08 6.66
C LEU A 149 -1.65 -12.45 6.01
N HIS A 150 -1.30 -11.21 6.36
CA HIS A 150 -0.08 -10.59 5.86
C HIS A 150 1.19 -11.35 6.28
N ARG A 151 1.26 -11.82 7.53
CA ARG A 151 2.39 -12.65 8.00
C ARG A 151 2.46 -14.00 7.29
N GLN A 152 1.32 -14.62 7.02
CA GLN A 152 1.25 -15.86 6.25
C GLN A 152 1.73 -15.66 4.83
N ASN A 153 1.27 -14.62 4.12
CA ASN A 153 1.72 -14.29 2.77
C ASN A 153 3.25 -14.10 2.72
N LYS A 154 3.81 -13.30 3.64
CA LYS A 154 5.26 -13.09 3.73
C LYS A 154 6.03 -14.39 3.98
N SER A 155 5.48 -15.28 4.81
CA SER A 155 6.11 -16.58 5.09
C SER A 155 6.06 -17.50 3.86
N LEU A 156 4.94 -17.49 3.12
CA LEU A 156 4.78 -18.25 1.87
C LEU A 156 5.74 -17.76 0.79
N GLU A 157 5.90 -16.44 0.63
CA GLU A 157 6.87 -15.85 -0.28
C GLU A 157 8.30 -16.29 0.06
N ALA A 158 8.69 -16.22 1.34
CA ALA A 158 10.02 -16.65 1.79
C ALA A 158 10.26 -18.15 1.57
N MET A 159 9.24 -18.99 1.81
CA MET A 159 9.30 -20.42 1.51
C MET A 159 9.44 -20.68 0.01
N ALA A 160 8.70 -19.97 -0.83
CA ALA A 160 8.81 -20.08 -2.28
C ALA A 160 10.20 -19.69 -2.79
N GLU A 161 10.77 -18.59 -2.29
CA GLU A 161 12.14 -18.17 -2.63
C GLU A 161 13.16 -19.24 -2.20
N THR A 162 13.00 -19.79 -1.01
CA THR A 162 13.91 -20.83 -0.49
C THR A 162 13.87 -22.09 -1.36
N LEU A 163 12.66 -22.57 -1.69
CA LEU A 163 12.49 -23.74 -2.57
C LEU A 163 13.04 -23.48 -3.97
N PHE A 164 12.84 -22.28 -4.51
CA PHE A 164 13.40 -21.91 -5.81
C PHE A 164 14.93 -21.97 -5.80
N ARG A 165 15.58 -21.40 -4.77
CA ARG A 165 17.04 -21.45 -4.64
C ARG A 165 17.53 -22.90 -4.50
N GLN A 166 16.87 -23.69 -3.66
CA GLN A 166 17.23 -25.09 -3.47
C GLN A 166 17.14 -25.86 -4.79
N TRP A 167 16.00 -25.81 -5.49
CA TRP A 167 15.77 -26.63 -6.68
C TRP A 167 16.53 -26.17 -7.92
N PHE A 168 16.69 -24.87 -8.12
CA PHE A 168 17.23 -24.33 -9.37
C PHE A 168 18.68 -23.87 -9.28
N LEU A 169 19.24 -23.69 -8.08
CA LEU A 169 20.62 -23.23 -7.90
C LEU A 169 21.50 -24.24 -7.15
N GLU A 170 21.00 -24.81 -6.05
CA GLU A 170 21.81 -25.69 -5.19
C GLU A 170 21.74 -27.15 -5.64
N GLU A 171 20.55 -27.62 -5.99
CA GLU A 171 20.25 -28.98 -6.45
C GLU A 171 19.91 -28.99 -7.96
N ALA A 172 20.48 -28.06 -8.73
CA ALA A 172 20.34 -28.07 -10.18
C ALA A 172 20.81 -29.42 -10.74
N GLN A 173 20.00 -30.03 -11.61
CA GLN A 173 20.30 -31.38 -12.11
C GLN A 173 21.56 -31.33 -12.97
N GLU A 174 22.42 -32.35 -12.85
CA GLU A 174 23.71 -32.40 -13.55
C GLU A 174 23.57 -32.40 -15.09
N ASP A 175 22.40 -32.77 -15.60
CA ASP A 175 22.06 -32.77 -17.03
C ASP A 175 21.49 -31.42 -17.52
N TRP A 176 21.38 -30.40 -16.66
CA TRP A 176 20.99 -29.06 -17.09
C TRP A 176 22.14 -28.36 -17.81
N GLU A 177 21.84 -27.84 -19.01
CA GLU A 177 22.80 -27.11 -19.82
C GLU A 177 22.69 -25.59 -19.62
N GLU A 178 23.83 -24.92 -19.50
CA GLU A 178 23.88 -23.46 -19.55
C GLU A 178 23.72 -22.96 -21.00
N ILE A 179 22.63 -22.26 -21.22
CA ILE A 179 22.19 -21.73 -22.51
C ILE A 179 22.12 -20.21 -22.45
N LYS A 180 22.41 -19.54 -23.56
CA LYS A 180 22.22 -18.09 -23.62
C LYS A 180 20.74 -17.78 -23.67
N LEU A 181 20.29 -16.84 -22.85
CA LEU A 181 18.88 -16.41 -22.83
C LEU A 181 18.37 -16.00 -24.23
N SER A 182 19.23 -15.42 -25.07
CA SER A 182 18.91 -15.06 -26.47
C SER A 182 18.58 -16.24 -27.39
N GLU A 183 18.93 -17.46 -27.00
CA GLU A 183 18.59 -18.69 -27.74
C GLU A 183 17.15 -19.14 -27.47
N PHE A 184 16.55 -18.70 -26.35
CA PHE A 184 15.21 -19.08 -25.92
C PHE A 184 14.19 -17.95 -26.04
N ILE A 185 14.61 -16.71 -25.80
CA ILE A 185 13.73 -15.55 -25.91
C ILE A 185 14.31 -14.51 -26.86
N SER A 186 13.43 -13.91 -27.64
CA SER A 186 13.72 -12.68 -28.37
C SER A 186 13.27 -11.50 -27.51
N VAL A 187 14.14 -10.50 -27.33
CA VAL A 187 13.82 -9.28 -26.57
C VAL A 187 13.54 -8.15 -27.56
N LYS A 188 12.35 -7.53 -27.49
CA LYS A 188 11.97 -6.42 -28.35
C LYS A 188 11.79 -5.12 -27.57
N HIS A 189 12.46 -4.04 -27.94
CA HIS A 189 12.22 -2.75 -27.28
C HIS A 189 10.81 -2.24 -27.59
N GLY A 190 10.20 -1.49 -26.66
CA GLY A 190 8.85 -0.96 -26.88
C GLY A 190 8.77 0.12 -27.97
N TYR A 191 7.53 0.45 -28.35
CA TYR A 191 7.26 1.40 -29.42
C TYR A 191 6.98 2.80 -28.89
N ALA A 192 7.63 3.81 -29.47
CA ALA A 192 7.42 5.21 -29.09
C ALA A 192 6.07 5.75 -29.62
N PHE A 193 4.99 5.43 -28.91
CA PHE A 193 3.64 5.89 -29.22
C PHE A 193 3.51 7.42 -29.07
N LYS A 194 2.79 8.07 -29.99
CA LYS A 194 2.64 9.53 -29.99
C LYS A 194 1.67 9.97 -28.90
N GLY A 195 2.14 10.81 -27.98
CA GLY A 195 1.36 11.26 -26.83
C GLY A 195 -0.02 11.84 -27.14
N LYS A 196 -0.20 12.48 -28.30
CA LYS A 196 -1.48 13.07 -28.73
C LYS A 196 -2.65 12.08 -28.90
N PHE A 197 -2.36 10.78 -28.98
CA PHE A 197 -3.37 9.72 -29.12
C PHE A 197 -3.56 8.90 -27.84
N ILE A 198 -2.90 9.27 -26.74
CA ILE A 198 -3.06 8.64 -25.43
C ILE A 198 -4.26 9.27 -24.72
N THR A 199 -5.16 8.45 -24.20
CA THR A 199 -6.36 8.89 -23.48
C THR A 199 -6.60 8.05 -22.22
N THR A 200 -7.33 8.59 -21.26
CA THR A 200 -7.86 7.86 -20.11
C THR A 200 -9.32 7.43 -20.31
N GLN A 201 -9.95 7.87 -21.41
CA GLN A 201 -11.28 7.39 -21.80
C GLN A 201 -11.14 5.98 -22.37
N GLU A 202 -12.05 5.10 -21.94
CA GLU A 202 -12.04 3.70 -22.35
C GLU A 202 -12.10 3.54 -23.87
N HIS A 203 -11.26 2.64 -24.39
CA HIS A 203 -11.12 2.37 -25.82
C HIS A 203 -10.66 0.92 -26.01
N SER A 204 -10.70 0.41 -27.24
CA SER A 204 -10.41 -1.00 -27.54
C SER A 204 -8.93 -1.41 -27.40
N GLN A 205 -8.03 -0.44 -27.19
CA GLN A 205 -6.60 -0.68 -27.11
C GLN A 205 -6.03 -0.19 -25.78
N ILE A 206 -5.67 -1.10 -24.88
CA ILE A 206 -4.98 -0.77 -23.64
C ILE A 206 -3.52 -0.46 -23.97
N LEU A 207 -3.07 0.74 -23.59
CA LEU A 207 -1.68 1.13 -23.69
C LEU A 207 -0.93 0.68 -22.42
N VAL A 208 -0.11 -0.35 -22.56
CA VAL A 208 0.77 -0.84 -21.50
C VAL A 208 1.96 0.11 -21.34
N THR A 209 2.11 0.59 -20.12
CA THR A 209 3.17 1.51 -19.69
C THR A 209 3.81 0.96 -18.39
N PRO A 210 4.93 1.52 -17.91
CA PRO A 210 5.49 1.10 -16.61
C PRO A 210 4.49 1.18 -15.44
N GLY A 211 3.45 2.02 -15.53
CA GLY A 211 2.39 2.08 -14.53
C GLY A 211 1.47 0.86 -14.47
N ASN A 212 1.63 -0.11 -15.39
CA ASN A 212 0.89 -1.37 -15.43
C ASN A 212 1.64 -2.54 -14.78
N PHE A 213 2.66 -2.27 -13.97
CA PHE A 213 3.40 -3.28 -13.22
C PHE A 213 3.18 -3.09 -11.72
N ASP A 214 2.98 -4.20 -11.02
CA ASP A 214 2.99 -4.21 -9.56
C ASP A 214 4.44 -4.26 -9.04
N ILE A 215 4.66 -3.64 -7.89
CA ILE A 215 5.93 -3.75 -7.17
C ILE A 215 6.04 -5.21 -6.67
N GLY A 216 7.10 -5.90 -7.08
CA GLY A 216 7.29 -7.34 -6.88
C GLY A 216 6.96 -8.19 -8.10
N GLY A 217 6.51 -7.57 -9.21
CA GLY A 217 6.11 -8.26 -10.43
C GLY A 217 4.62 -8.55 -10.51
N GLY A 218 4.15 -8.84 -11.73
CA GLY A 218 2.74 -9.02 -12.03
C GLY A 218 2.14 -7.82 -12.78
N PHE A 219 1.02 -8.09 -13.45
CA PHE A 219 0.31 -7.10 -14.26
C PHE A 219 -0.72 -6.35 -13.43
N LYS A 220 -0.58 -5.02 -13.43
CA LYS A 220 -1.46 -4.12 -12.72
C LYS A 220 -2.61 -3.65 -13.63
N SER A 221 -3.81 -4.15 -13.33
CA SER A 221 -5.04 -3.91 -14.10
C SER A 221 -5.86 -2.70 -13.65
N ASP A 222 -5.24 -1.70 -13.00
CA ASP A 222 -5.91 -0.47 -12.58
C ASP A 222 -5.51 0.73 -13.45
N LYS A 223 -6.41 1.72 -13.56
CA LYS A 223 -6.14 3.02 -14.21
C LYS A 223 -5.50 2.93 -15.61
N PHE A 224 -6.09 2.11 -16.49
CA PHE A 224 -5.61 1.98 -17.85
C PHE A 224 -5.51 3.31 -18.59
N LYS A 225 -4.47 3.42 -19.41
CA LYS A 225 -4.41 4.35 -20.51
C LYS A 225 -4.76 3.59 -21.77
N TYR A 226 -5.30 4.31 -22.75
CA TYR A 226 -5.67 3.75 -24.02
C TYR A 226 -5.04 4.52 -25.17
N TYR A 227 -4.90 3.86 -26.31
CA TYR A 227 -4.36 4.44 -27.53
C TYR A 227 -5.42 4.45 -28.63
N THR A 228 -5.63 5.61 -29.27
CA THR A 228 -6.73 5.81 -30.22
C THR A 228 -6.32 5.68 -31.69
N ASP A 229 -5.02 5.75 -31.98
CA ASP A 229 -4.48 5.62 -33.33
C ASP A 229 -4.11 4.15 -33.60
N PHE A 230 -4.50 3.62 -34.76
CA PHE A 230 -4.23 2.24 -35.16
C PHE A 230 -3.00 2.13 -36.09
N SER A 231 -2.29 3.24 -36.34
CA SER A 231 -1.13 3.30 -37.22
C SER A 231 0.18 2.96 -36.47
N TYR A 232 0.28 1.72 -36.02
CA TYR A 232 1.50 1.16 -35.43
C TYR A 232 1.74 -0.29 -35.91
N PRO A 233 2.98 -0.80 -35.83
CA PRO A 233 3.30 -2.14 -36.30
C PRO A 233 2.58 -3.23 -35.46
N LYS A 234 2.00 -4.23 -36.12
CA LYS A 234 1.13 -5.25 -35.47
C LYS A 234 1.85 -6.10 -34.42
N GLU A 235 3.16 -6.25 -34.57
CA GLU A 235 4.06 -6.88 -33.59
C GLU A 235 4.10 -6.26 -32.19
N TYR A 236 3.54 -5.05 -32.00
CA TYR A 236 3.41 -4.42 -30.69
C TYR A 236 2.05 -4.66 -30.04
N ILE A 237 1.22 -5.50 -30.67
CA ILE A 237 -0.01 -6.03 -30.09
C ILE A 237 0.35 -7.31 -29.34
N PHE A 238 0.15 -7.29 -28.04
CA PHE A 238 0.38 -8.46 -27.21
C PHE A 238 -0.80 -9.43 -27.23
N LYS A 239 -0.47 -10.70 -27.06
CA LYS A 239 -1.39 -11.78 -26.77
C LYS A 239 -1.44 -12.03 -25.26
N SER A 240 -2.51 -12.67 -24.81
CA SER A 240 -2.56 -13.25 -23.48
C SER A 240 -1.33 -14.12 -23.24
N ASP A 241 -0.80 -14.05 -22.02
CA ASP A 241 0.35 -14.81 -21.53
C ASP A 241 1.69 -14.42 -22.18
N ASP A 242 1.73 -13.35 -22.97
CA ASP A 242 3.00 -12.73 -23.35
C ASP A 242 3.71 -12.20 -22.09
N LEU A 243 4.98 -12.56 -21.94
CA LEU A 243 5.84 -12.04 -20.89
C LEU A 243 6.37 -10.67 -21.30
N ILE A 244 6.17 -9.70 -20.40
CA ILE A 244 6.66 -8.32 -20.52
C ILE A 244 7.55 -7.98 -19.34
N LEU A 245 8.62 -7.21 -19.57
CA LEU A 245 9.52 -6.72 -18.54
C LEU A 245 9.64 -5.20 -18.61
N THR A 246 9.61 -4.55 -17.45
CA THR A 246 9.90 -3.12 -17.32
C THR A 246 11.38 -2.84 -17.58
N MET A 247 11.66 -2.05 -18.60
CA MET A 247 13.03 -1.63 -18.96
C MET A 247 13.33 -0.18 -18.55
N THR A 248 12.38 0.50 -17.92
CA THR A 248 12.50 1.88 -17.47
C THR A 248 11.64 2.07 -16.24
N ASP A 249 12.22 2.70 -15.23
CA ASP A 249 11.52 2.99 -14.00
C ASP A 249 10.98 4.41 -13.99
N LEU A 250 9.69 4.55 -13.67
CA LEU A 250 9.01 5.83 -13.49
C LEU A 250 8.36 5.93 -12.10
N SER A 251 8.61 4.96 -11.23
CA SER A 251 8.22 5.01 -9.82
C SER A 251 9.02 6.08 -9.07
N LYS A 252 8.56 6.45 -7.88
CA LYS A 252 9.28 7.42 -7.04
C LYS A 252 10.59 6.86 -6.47
N ASP A 253 10.63 5.55 -6.25
CA ASP A 253 11.71 4.89 -5.52
C ASP A 253 12.61 4.01 -6.41
N GLY A 254 12.34 3.95 -7.72
CA GLY A 254 13.11 3.13 -8.66
C GLY A 254 12.87 1.63 -8.46
N ASP A 255 11.68 1.26 -8.01
CA ASP A 255 11.35 -0.07 -7.50
C ASP A 255 10.58 -0.96 -8.49
N THR A 256 10.43 -0.57 -9.76
CA THR A 256 9.72 -1.35 -10.78
C THR A 256 10.62 -1.94 -11.85
N LEU A 257 11.87 -1.48 -12.00
CA LEU A 257 12.80 -1.93 -13.04
C LEU A 257 13.08 -3.44 -12.97
N GLY A 258 12.96 -4.13 -14.11
CA GLY A 258 13.27 -5.55 -14.24
C GLY A 258 12.16 -6.49 -13.77
N TYR A 259 11.02 -5.98 -13.31
CA TYR A 259 9.91 -6.84 -12.93
C TYR A 259 9.17 -7.41 -14.14
N PRO A 260 8.90 -8.73 -14.12
CA PRO A 260 8.11 -9.38 -15.15
C PRO A 260 6.60 -9.21 -14.88
N ALA A 261 5.81 -9.22 -15.94
CA ALA A 261 4.37 -9.40 -15.88
C ALA A 261 3.91 -10.25 -17.07
N LEU A 262 2.82 -11.00 -16.88
CA LEU A 262 2.13 -11.68 -17.97
C LEU A 262 0.96 -10.85 -18.41
N ILE A 263 0.78 -10.69 -19.72
CA ILE A 263 -0.37 -9.99 -20.27
C ILE A 263 -1.64 -10.78 -19.92
N PRO A 264 -2.61 -10.18 -19.21
CA PRO A 264 -3.82 -10.89 -18.80
C PRO A 264 -4.75 -11.15 -19.98
N LYS A 265 -5.67 -12.10 -19.80
CA LYS A 265 -6.79 -12.30 -20.72
C LYS A 265 -7.77 -11.13 -20.60
N HIS A 266 -7.92 -10.38 -21.69
CA HIS A 266 -8.99 -9.41 -21.86
C HIS A 266 -9.88 -9.85 -23.02
N ASP A 267 -11.16 -10.09 -22.74
CA ASP A 267 -12.11 -10.66 -23.72
C ASP A 267 -12.45 -9.69 -24.87
N THR A 268 -12.23 -8.38 -24.69
CA THR A 268 -12.71 -7.33 -25.62
C THR A 268 -11.67 -6.28 -26.01
N GLN A 269 -10.48 -6.30 -25.40
CA GLN A 269 -9.46 -5.26 -25.55
C GLN A 269 -8.10 -5.88 -25.88
N SER A 270 -7.35 -5.24 -26.78
CA SER A 270 -5.97 -5.64 -27.11
C SER A 270 -4.97 -4.78 -26.33
N CYS A 271 -3.91 -5.39 -25.79
CA CYS A 271 -2.83 -4.67 -25.13
C CYS A 271 -1.74 -4.27 -26.14
N VAL A 272 -1.26 -3.03 -26.05
CA VAL A 272 -0.19 -2.48 -26.91
C VAL A 272 0.86 -1.74 -26.07
N SER A 273 2.16 -1.85 -26.38
CA SER A 273 3.22 -1.40 -25.44
C SER A 273 4.13 -0.27 -25.89
N THR A 274 4.35 0.64 -24.95
CA THR A 274 5.28 1.76 -25.09
C THR A 274 6.74 1.42 -24.86
N ILE A 275 7.10 0.53 -23.92
CA ILE A 275 8.51 0.32 -23.49
C ILE A 275 8.68 -1.07 -22.83
N LEU A 276 8.40 -2.20 -23.50
CA LEU A 276 8.49 -3.52 -22.86
C LEU A 276 9.02 -4.60 -23.80
N SER A 277 9.86 -5.49 -23.29
CA SER A 277 10.34 -6.68 -23.99
C SER A 277 9.27 -7.75 -24.09
N HIS A 278 8.84 -8.06 -25.31
CA HIS A 278 7.98 -9.20 -25.62
C HIS A 278 8.83 -10.45 -25.87
N SER A 279 8.59 -11.54 -25.14
CA SER A 279 9.08 -12.87 -25.53
C SER A 279 7.92 -13.71 -26.05
N ALA A 280 7.99 -14.15 -27.31
CA ALA A 280 7.16 -15.24 -27.80
C ALA A 280 7.86 -16.57 -27.49
N PRO A 281 7.17 -17.60 -26.97
CA PRO A 281 7.77 -18.92 -26.84
C PRO A 281 8.12 -19.45 -28.24
N ALA A 282 9.40 -19.75 -28.47
CA ALA A 282 9.80 -20.51 -29.63
C ALA A 282 9.20 -21.91 -29.49
N ILE A 283 8.19 -22.23 -30.30
CA ILE A 283 7.68 -23.59 -30.41
C ILE A 283 8.85 -24.45 -30.90
N ALA A 284 9.34 -25.33 -30.03
CA ALA A 284 10.23 -26.41 -30.42
C ALA A 284 9.47 -27.34 -31.37
N ASN A 285 9.64 -27.11 -32.67
CA ASN A 285 9.28 -28.08 -33.68
C ASN A 285 10.25 -29.26 -33.56
N GLY A 286 9.72 -30.44 -33.23
CA GLY A 286 10.27 -31.71 -33.67
C GLY A 286 10.99 -32.56 -32.63
N LEU A 287 10.22 -33.18 -31.72
CA LEU A 287 10.48 -34.56 -31.33
C LEU A 287 9.21 -35.37 -31.61
N GLY A 288 9.04 -35.70 -32.88
CA GLY A 288 8.09 -36.70 -33.35
C GLY A 288 8.84 -37.93 -33.83
N GLY A 289 8.70 -39.02 -33.08
CA GLY A 289 8.67 -40.42 -33.55
C GLY A 289 9.82 -40.94 -34.41
N GLY A 290 10.60 -41.87 -33.84
CA GLY A 290 11.52 -42.75 -34.55
C GLY A 290 12.52 -43.40 -33.61
#